data_AF-A0A1W9I6E1-F1
#
_entry.id   AF-A0A1W9I6E1-F1
#
_cell.length_a   1.000
_cell.length_b   1.000
_cell.length_c   1.000
_cell.angle_alpha   90.00
_cell.angle_beta   90.00
_cell.angle_gamma   90.00
#
_symmetry.space_group_name_H-M   'P 1'
#
loop_
_entity.id
_entity.type
_entity.pdbx_description
1 polymer ?
#
loop_
_entity_poly.entity_id
_entity_poly.type
_entity_poly.pdbx_seq_one_letter_code
_entity_poly.pdbx_strand_id
1 'polypeptide(L)' 'MAGLALAAGQAAHARSCTEQGKECDSWASGPNTHFKPACKKEIGACIARCKQGQKYFLGVSVGNQYPIDTCK' A
#
# COMPACT_ATOMS: atom_id res chain seq x y z
N MET A 1 15.27 -30.71 19.78
CA MET A 1 14.48 -29.48 20.01
C MET A 1 13.91 -29.07 18.66
N ALA A 2 12.60 -29.27 18.48
CA ALA A 2 11.92 -29.01 17.22
C ALA A 2 11.70 -27.50 17.05
N GLY A 3 12.52 -26.85 16.23
CA GLY A 3 12.26 -25.49 15.77
C GLY A 3 11.36 -25.55 14.55
N LEU A 4 10.04 -25.64 14.75
CA LEU A 4 9.10 -25.33 13.69
C LEU A 4 9.29 -23.85 13.35
N ALA A 5 9.97 -23.58 12.24
CA ALA A 5 9.90 -22.29 11.57
C ALA A 5 8.43 -22.05 11.27
N LEU A 6 7.82 -21.17 12.07
CA LEU A 6 6.46 -20.71 11.90
C LEU A 6 6.39 -20.07 10.52
N ALA A 7 5.91 -20.82 9.54
CA ALA A 7 5.51 -20.29 8.26
C ALA A 7 4.54 -19.15 8.56
N ALA A 8 4.99 -17.92 8.34
CA ALA A 8 4.19 -16.72 8.47
C ALA A 8 3.12 -16.77 7.37
N GLY A 9 2.06 -17.51 7.64
CA GLY A 9 0.79 -17.43 6.92
C GLY A 9 0.12 -16.12 7.30
N GLN A 10 0.52 -15.03 6.65
CA GLN A 10 -0.24 -13.77 6.64
C GLN A 10 -0.45 -13.34 5.19
N ALA A 11 -1.62 -13.73 4.69
CA ALA A 11 -2.44 -13.09 3.66
C ALA A 11 -1.72 -12.42 2.46
N ALA A 12 -1.82 -13.09 1.31
CA ALA A 12 -2.10 -12.52 -0.02
C ALA A 12 -1.50 -11.14 -0.36
N HIS A 13 -0.44 -11.22 -1.17
CA HIS A 13 0.16 -10.20 -2.02
C HIS A 13 0.91 -9.07 -1.32
N ALA A 14 2.22 -9.25 -1.32
CA ALA A 14 3.21 -8.19 -1.31
C ALA A 14 2.91 -7.14 -2.39
N ARG A 15 2.09 -6.14 -2.04
CA ARG A 15 1.79 -5.01 -2.93
C ARG A 15 2.92 -4.00 -2.85
N SER A 16 3.27 -3.45 -3.98
CA SER A 16 4.14 -2.30 -4.11
C SER A 16 3.36 -0.99 -3.90
N CYS A 17 4.03 0.14 -3.66
CA CYS A 17 3.40 1.46 -3.63
C CYS A 17 2.60 1.73 -4.91
N THR A 18 3.12 1.30 -6.06
CA THR A 18 2.45 1.42 -7.36
C THR A 18 1.23 0.51 -7.47
N GLU A 19 1.30 -0.73 -6.98
CA GLU A 19 0.12 -1.63 -6.95
C GLU A 19 -0.99 -1.07 -6.07
N GLN A 20 -0.65 -0.61 -4.86
CA GLN A 20 -1.64 0.04 -4.00
C GLN A 20 -2.18 1.34 -4.59
N GLY A 21 -1.34 2.10 -5.28
CA GLY A 21 -1.78 3.29 -6.00
C GLY A 21 -2.79 2.99 -7.11
N LYS A 22 -2.61 1.88 -7.84
CA LYS A 22 -3.56 1.43 -8.87
C LYS A 22 -4.88 0.98 -8.27
N GLU A 23 -4.84 0.26 -7.14
CA GLU A 23 -6.06 -0.12 -6.43
C GLU A 23 -6.79 1.09 -5.86
N CYS A 24 -6.05 2.06 -5.35
CA CYS A 24 -6.58 3.35 -4.95
C CYS A 24 -7.25 4.07 -6.13
N ASP A 25 -6.61 4.15 -7.31
CA ASP A 25 -7.21 4.78 -8.51
C ASP A 25 -8.48 4.05 -8.97
N SER A 26 -8.48 2.71 -8.91
CA SER A 26 -9.63 1.88 -9.26
C SER A 26 -10.81 2.10 -8.30
N TRP A 27 -10.52 2.19 -7.00
CA TRP A 27 -11.50 2.52 -5.96
C TRP A 27 -12.00 3.97 -6.09
N ALA A 28 -11.14 4.90 -6.50
CA ALA A 28 -11.45 6.31 -6.71
C ALA A 28 -12.29 6.53 -7.99
N SER A 29 -13.45 5.89 -8.07
CA SER A 29 -14.41 5.96 -9.16
C SER A 29 -15.79 6.40 -8.66
N GLY A 30 -16.68 6.78 -9.59
CA GLY A 30 -18.01 7.29 -9.28
C GLY A 30 -17.95 8.51 -8.33
N PRO A 31 -18.60 8.46 -7.15
CA PRO A 31 -18.58 9.56 -6.19
C PRO A 31 -17.16 9.85 -5.64
N ASN A 32 -16.26 8.88 -5.71
CA ASN A 32 -14.89 8.97 -5.17
C ASN A 32 -13.86 9.45 -6.22
N THR A 33 -14.30 9.87 -7.41
CA THR A 33 -13.39 10.28 -8.50
C THR A 33 -12.45 11.42 -8.10
N HIS A 34 -12.86 12.27 -7.17
CA HIS A 34 -12.04 13.36 -6.64
C HIS A 34 -10.79 12.89 -5.87
N PHE A 35 -10.71 11.61 -5.47
CA PHE A 35 -9.55 11.03 -4.81
C PHE A 35 -8.44 10.54 -5.76
N LYS A 36 -8.70 10.41 -7.07
CA LYS A 36 -7.69 10.00 -8.06
C LYS A 36 -6.36 10.76 -7.97
N PRO A 37 -6.34 12.12 -7.89
CA PRO A 37 -5.08 12.85 -7.74
C PRO A 37 -4.38 12.52 -6.42
N ALA A 38 -5.13 12.30 -5.32
CA ALA A 38 -4.56 11.89 -4.04
C ALA A 38 -3.92 10.50 -4.13
N CYS A 39 -4.56 9.54 -4.80
CA CYS A 39 -4.01 8.20 -5.01
C CYS A 39 -2.67 8.24 -5.76
N LYS A 40 -2.58 9.05 -6.82
CA LYS A 40 -1.33 9.22 -7.59
C LYS A 40 -0.24 9.89 -6.78
N LYS A 41 -0.58 10.93 -6.00
CA LYS A 41 0.36 11.62 -5.11
C LYS A 41 0.91 10.68 -4.04
N GLU A 42 0.04 9.82 -3.51
CA GLU A 42 0.39 8.88 -2.46
C GLU A 42 1.37 7.80 -2.92
N ILE A 43 1.41 7.44 -4.21
CA ILE A 43 2.45 6.54 -4.74
C ILE A 43 3.84 7.12 -4.45
N GLY A 44 4.07 8.39 -4.83
CA GLY A 44 5.37 9.04 -4.61
C GLY A 44 5.72 9.16 -3.12
N ALA A 45 4.73 9.51 -2.29
CA ALA A 45 4.91 9.61 -0.84
C ALA A 45 5.21 8.24 -0.20
N CYS A 46 4.49 7.20 -0.60
CA CYS A 46 4.72 5.82 -0.19
C CYS A 46 6.13 5.37 -0.56
N ILE A 47 6.59 5.63 -1.79
CA ILE A 47 7.94 5.25 -2.23
C ILE A 47 9.00 5.94 -1.37
N ALA A 48 8.84 7.24 -1.11
CA ALA A 48 9.76 7.99 -0.26
C ALA A 48 9.82 7.45 1.17
N ARG A 49 8.66 7.21 1.79
CA ARG A 49 8.55 6.62 3.14
C ARG A 49 9.10 5.20 3.19
N CYS A 50 8.81 4.39 2.18
CA CYS A 50 9.29 3.02 2.10
C CYS A 50 10.82 2.95 2.03
N LYS A 51 11.47 3.85 1.28
CA LYS A 51 12.94 3.98 1.26
C LYS A 51 13.53 4.40 2.61
N GLN A 52 12.74 5.03 3.47
CA GLN A 52 13.09 5.37 4.85
C GLN A 52 12.76 4.24 5.85
N GLY A 53 12.26 3.09 5.38
CA GLY A 53 11.92 1.93 6.20
C GLY A 53 10.44 1.84 6.59
N GLN A 54 9.62 2.83 6.22
CA GLN A 54 8.18 2.84 6.49
C GLN A 54 7.40 2.17 5.35
N LYS A 55 7.15 0.87 5.50
CA LYS A 55 6.56 0.03 4.45
C LYS A 55 5.03 0.00 4.48
N TYR A 56 4.40 1.13 4.20
CA TYR A 56 2.94 1.22 4.04
C TYR A 56 2.51 2.31 3.05
N PHE A 57 1.39 2.07 2.39
CA PHE A 57 0.62 3.03 1.60
C PHE A 57 -0.51 3.61 2.47
N LEU A 58 -0.76 4.92 2.40
CA LEU A 58 -1.86 5.56 3.14
C LEU A 58 -3.11 5.69 2.28
N GLY A 59 -4.23 5.16 2.77
CA GLY A 59 -5.55 5.34 2.18
C GLY A 59 -5.94 6.82 2.17
N VAL A 60 -6.36 7.31 1.01
CA VAL A 60 -6.57 8.75 0.78
C VAL A 60 -7.88 9.30 1.37
N SER A 61 -8.81 8.44 1.80
CA SER A 61 -10.09 8.84 2.39
C SER A 61 -10.04 9.00 3.90
N VAL A 62 -9.41 8.05 4.60
CA VAL A 62 -9.43 7.95 6.06
C VAL A 62 -8.04 7.70 6.68
N GLY A 63 -6.98 7.69 5.86
CA GLY A 63 -5.61 7.49 6.35
C GLY A 63 -5.27 6.05 6.74
N ASN A 64 -6.07 5.06 6.32
CA ASN A 64 -5.79 3.64 6.59
C ASN A 64 -4.39 3.25 6.11
N GLN A 65 -3.65 2.50 6.91
CA GLN A 65 -2.35 1.99 6.50
C GLN A 65 -2.52 0.64 5.81
N TYR A 66 -2.03 0.56 4.58
CA TYR A 66 -1.98 -0.68 3.82
C TYR A 66 -0.52 -1.13 3.73
N PRO A 67 -0.16 -2.28 4.34
CA PRO A 67 1.22 -2.76 4.30
C PRO A 67 1.66 -3.03 2.87
N ILE A 68 2.95 -2.78 2.61
CA ILE A 68 3.61 -3.06 1.35
C ILE A 68 4.94 -3.77 1.60
N ASP A 69 5.44 -4.48 0.60
CA ASP A 69 6.72 -5.19 0.72
C ASP A 69 7.83 -4.51 -0.08
N THR A 70 7.44 -3.86 -1.18
CA THR A 70 8.37 -3.23 -2.12
C THR A 70 8.07 -1.76 -2.31
N CYS A 71 9.13 -0.94 -2.34
CA CYS A 71 9.04 0.51 -2.46
C CYS A 71 8.83 1.00 -3.90
N LYS A 72 8.29 0.18 -4.78
CA LYS A 72 8.12 0.53 -6.21
C LYS A 72 6.68 0.90 -6.52
#